data_AF-A0A512U9L6-F1
#
_entry.id   AF-A0A512U9L6-F1
#
_cell.length_a   1.000
_cell.length_b   1.000
_cell.length_c   1.000
_cell.angle_alpha   90.00
_cell.angle_beta   90.00
_cell.angle_gamma   90.00
#
_symmetry.space_group_name_H-M   'P 1'
#
loop_
_entity.id
_entity.type
_entity.pdbx_description
1 polymer ?
#
loop_
_entity_poly.entity_id
_entity_poly.type
_entity_poly.pdbx_seq_one_letter_code
_entity_poly.pdbx_strand_id
1 'polypeptide(L)'
;MKVLSIFVFCTLARASDYTGIGTLYIPELIDDNFYGDLNIEDNQLVIKEWSGFFSYRSGSLQIKSSGQYLTFNDAGKLDLSDLPDENFSVTPQKGKSTVKKLSYKGEDTFALCSDLMVRYNTTCGCGRSVSITYTDLIN
;
A
#
# COMPACT_ATOMS: atom_id res chain seq x y z
N MET A 1 35.93 30.35 32.67
CA MET A 1 35.76 29.15 31.82
C MET A 1 34.31 28.71 31.92
N LYS A 2 33.50 28.91 30.87
CA LYS A 2 32.10 28.47 30.80
C LYS A 2 32.07 27.14 30.05
N VAL A 3 31.74 26.07 30.74
CA VAL A 3 31.67 24.72 30.17
C VAL A 3 30.30 24.58 29.49
N LEU A 4 30.34 24.36 28.17
CA LEU A 4 29.23 23.85 27.37
C LEU A 4 28.78 22.50 27.94
N SER A 5 27.53 22.41 28.37
CA SER A 5 26.84 21.13 28.54
C SER A 5 25.65 21.11 27.60
N ILE A 6 25.89 20.66 26.37
CA ILE A 6 24.84 20.31 25.41
C ILE A 6 24.54 18.84 25.63
N PHE A 7 23.48 18.54 26.38
CA PHE A 7 22.90 17.20 26.42
C PHE A 7 22.17 16.95 25.10
N VAL A 8 22.85 16.28 24.16
CA VAL A 8 22.21 15.70 22.99
C VAL A 8 21.41 14.48 23.45
N PHE A 9 20.13 14.68 23.76
CA PHE A 9 19.18 13.59 23.88
C PHE A 9 18.90 13.05 22.47
N CYS A 10 19.67 12.05 22.04
CA CYS A 10 19.29 11.21 20.91
C CYS A 10 18.05 10.40 21.31
N THR A 11 16.86 10.93 21.04
CA THR A 11 15.63 10.16 21.10
C THR A 11 15.67 9.14 19.97
N LEU A 12 16.05 7.91 20.29
CA LEU A 12 15.78 6.75 19.46
C LEU A 12 14.26 6.57 19.42
N ALA A 13 13.61 7.21 18.45
CA ALA A 13 12.24 6.86 18.11
C ALA A 13 12.27 5.42 17.59
N ARG A 14 11.95 4.46 18.46
CA ARG A 14 11.59 3.12 18.01
C ARG A 14 10.30 3.27 17.22
N ALA A 15 10.42 3.33 15.90
CA ALA A 15 9.30 3.04 15.02
C ALA A 15 8.85 1.61 15.38
N SER A 16 7.70 1.47 16.03
CA SER A 16 7.13 0.16 16.24
C SER A 16 6.80 -0.41 14.86
N ASP A 17 7.41 -1.53 14.50
CA ASP A 17 7.11 -2.23 13.27
C ASP A 17 5.67 -2.73 13.31
N TYR A 18 4.76 -1.97 12.70
CA TYR A 18 3.39 -2.39 12.53
C TYR A 18 3.38 -3.63 11.62
N THR A 19 2.76 -4.70 12.11
CA THR A 19 2.54 -5.94 11.35
C THR A 19 1.05 -6.21 11.32
N GLY A 20 0.50 -6.44 10.13
CA GLY A 20 -0.94 -6.65 9.92
C GLY A 20 -1.22 -7.64 8.82
N ILE A 21 -2.43 -8.21 8.84
CA ILE A 21 -2.99 -8.96 7.72
C ILE A 21 -4.30 -8.29 7.32
N GLY A 22 -4.46 -8.02 6.04
CA GLY A 22 -5.58 -7.26 5.53
C GLY A 22 -5.88 -7.50 4.06
N THR A 23 -6.87 -6.78 3.57
CA THR A 23 -7.23 -6.73 2.14
C THR A 23 -6.91 -5.36 1.56
N LEU A 24 -6.71 -5.30 0.25
CA LEU A 24 -6.49 -4.06 -0.48
C LEU A 24 -7.65 -3.82 -1.45
N TYR A 25 -8.11 -2.58 -1.56
CA TYR A 25 -9.17 -2.21 -2.51
C TYR A 25 -9.09 -0.74 -2.93
N ILE A 26 -9.73 -0.43 -4.05
CA ILE A 26 -9.85 0.91 -4.62
C ILE A 26 -11.27 1.43 -4.37
N PRO A 27 -11.48 2.33 -3.38
CA PRO A 27 -12.82 2.78 -3.01
C PRO A 27 -13.57 3.50 -4.14
N GLU A 28 -12.85 4.16 -5.06
CA GLU A 28 -13.45 4.88 -6.19
C GLU A 28 -14.03 3.96 -7.27
N LEU A 29 -13.83 2.64 -7.15
CA LEU A 29 -14.42 1.63 -8.02
C LEU A 29 -15.64 0.95 -7.40
N ILE A 30 -15.89 1.15 -6.11
CA ILE A 30 -17.01 0.50 -5.44
C ILE A 30 -18.31 1.13 -5.92
N ASP A 31 -19.12 0.34 -6.61
CA ASP A 31 -20.52 0.63 -6.95
C ASP A 31 -21.42 -0.57 -6.58
N ASP A 32 -22.72 -0.48 -6.85
CA ASP A 32 -23.68 -1.54 -6.50
C ASP A 32 -23.40 -2.90 -7.17
N ASN A 33 -22.54 -2.95 -8.20
CA ASN A 33 -22.24 -4.14 -9.01
C ASN A 33 -20.75 -4.48 -9.12
N PHE A 34 -19.84 -3.65 -8.61
CA PHE A 34 -18.41 -3.83 -8.75
C PHE A 34 -17.68 -3.55 -7.44
N TYR A 35 -16.91 -4.53 -6.99
CA TYR A 35 -16.00 -4.35 -5.87
C TYR A 35 -14.60 -4.11 -6.42
N GLY A 36 -14.01 -2.99 -6.01
CA GLY A 36 -12.66 -2.57 -6.40
C GLY A 36 -11.53 -3.32 -5.72
N ASP A 37 -11.73 -4.58 -5.32
CA ASP A 37 -10.74 -5.32 -4.55
C ASP A 37 -9.55 -5.72 -5.41
N LEU A 38 -8.36 -5.62 -4.83
CA LEU A 38 -7.12 -6.06 -5.44
C LEU A 38 -6.92 -7.54 -5.12
N ASN A 39 -6.70 -8.33 -6.17
CA ASN A 39 -6.49 -9.78 -6.09
C ASN A 39 -5.38 -10.24 -7.03
N ILE A 40 -4.99 -11.50 -6.91
CA ILE A 40 -3.98 -12.16 -7.73
C ILE A 40 -4.65 -13.25 -8.55
N GLU A 41 -4.42 -13.21 -9.85
CA GLU A 41 -4.86 -14.23 -10.81
C GLU A 41 -3.76 -14.45 -11.82
N ASP A 42 -3.40 -15.71 -12.09
CA ASP A 42 -2.32 -16.08 -13.00
C ASP A 42 -1.00 -15.31 -12.75
N ASN A 43 -0.66 -15.14 -11.47
CA ASN A 43 0.53 -14.39 -11.02
C ASN A 43 0.53 -12.90 -11.44
N GLN A 44 -0.65 -12.33 -11.65
CA GLN A 44 -0.86 -10.93 -11.99
C GLN A 44 -1.83 -10.29 -11.01
N LEU A 45 -1.60 -9.02 -10.71
CA LEU A 45 -2.51 -8.22 -9.92
C LEU A 45 -3.71 -7.80 -10.78
N VAL A 46 -4.91 -8.10 -10.32
CA VAL A 46 -6.18 -7.82 -10.99
C VAL A 46 -7.15 -7.14 -10.03
N ILE A 47 -8.09 -6.37 -10.58
CA ILE A 47 -9.18 -5.76 -9.82
C ILE A 47 -10.44 -6.59 -10.04
N LYS A 48 -11.01 -7.20 -8.98
CA LYS A 48 -12.21 -8.05 -9.06
C LYS A 48 -12.96 -8.16 -7.74
N GLU A 49 -14.07 -8.90 -7.73
CA GLU A 49 -14.98 -9.00 -6.57
C GLU A 49 -14.38 -9.66 -5.32
N TRP A 50 -13.30 -10.43 -5.45
CA TRP A 50 -12.74 -11.20 -4.35
C TRP A 50 -11.44 -10.54 -3.91
N SER A 51 -11.27 -10.31 -2.60
CA SER A 51 -10.05 -9.74 -2.04
C SER A 51 -8.90 -10.75 -1.96
N GLY A 52 -7.70 -10.33 -2.39
CA GLY A 52 -6.46 -10.97 -1.99
C GLY A 52 -6.11 -10.65 -0.53
N PHE A 53 -5.39 -11.55 0.14
CA PHE A 53 -4.87 -11.32 1.49
C PHE A 53 -3.42 -10.89 1.45
N PHE A 54 -3.14 -9.76 2.11
CA PHE A 54 -1.83 -9.14 2.15
C PHE A 54 -1.35 -9.05 3.60
N SER A 55 -0.09 -9.43 3.85
CA SER A 55 0.62 -9.15 5.09
C SER A 55 1.39 -7.84 4.91
N TYR A 56 1.15 -6.87 5.79
CA TYR A 56 2.00 -5.70 5.88
C TYR A 56 3.04 -5.90 6.97
N ARG A 57 4.31 -5.60 6.68
CA ARG A 57 5.41 -5.57 7.67
C ARG A 57 6.53 -4.65 7.22
N SER A 58 6.93 -3.71 8.09
CA SER A 58 8.10 -2.84 7.89
C SER A 58 8.14 -2.19 6.50
N GLY A 59 7.00 -1.68 6.04
CA GLY A 59 6.89 -1.00 4.75
C GLY A 59 6.73 -1.89 3.53
N SER A 60 6.67 -3.22 3.70
CA SER A 60 6.44 -4.19 2.62
C SER A 60 5.05 -4.82 2.70
N LEU A 61 4.48 -5.14 1.53
CA LEU A 61 3.20 -5.84 1.38
C LEU A 61 3.43 -7.18 0.71
N GLN A 62 3.25 -8.28 1.45
CA GLN A 62 3.41 -9.64 0.97
C GLN A 62 2.05 -10.30 0.70
N ILE A 63 1.89 -10.95 -0.44
CA ILE A 63 0.72 -11.76 -0.76
C ILE A 63 0.79 -13.07 0.04
N LYS A 64 -0.25 -13.37 0.82
CA LYS A 64 -0.26 -14.55 1.70
C LYS A 64 -0.25 -15.88 0.95
N SER A 65 -0.83 -15.95 -0.23
CA SER A 65 -0.95 -17.18 -1.02
C SER A 65 0.33 -17.55 -1.77
N SER A 66 1.05 -16.58 -2.33
CA SER A 66 2.27 -16.82 -3.13
C SER A 66 3.57 -16.49 -2.40
N GLY A 67 3.54 -15.63 -1.37
CA GLY A 67 4.74 -15.14 -0.69
C GLY A 67 5.46 -14.01 -1.44
N GLN A 68 5.00 -13.63 -2.64
CA GLN A 68 5.53 -12.50 -3.41
C GLN A 68 5.11 -11.17 -2.77
N TYR A 69 5.81 -10.12 -3.16
CA TYR A 69 5.63 -8.77 -2.64
C TYR A 69 5.04 -7.85 -3.72
N LEU A 70 4.21 -6.92 -3.29
CA LEU A 70 3.82 -5.79 -4.14
C LEU A 70 5.01 -4.85 -4.33
N THR A 71 5.14 -4.30 -5.52
CA THR A 71 6.11 -3.25 -5.86
C THR A 71 5.57 -2.37 -6.98
N PHE A 72 6.17 -1.21 -7.19
CA PHE A 72 6.03 -0.49 -8.45
C PHE A 72 7.30 -0.72 -9.28
N ASN A 73 7.14 -1.33 -10.46
CA ASN A 73 8.27 -1.57 -11.37
C ASN A 73 8.82 -0.27 -11.98
N ASP A 74 9.89 -0.36 -12.77
CA ASP A 74 10.57 0.80 -13.37
C ASP A 74 9.67 1.66 -14.28
N ALA A 75 8.59 1.09 -14.82
CA ALA A 75 7.58 1.81 -15.60
C ALA A 75 6.53 2.50 -14.72
N GLY A 76 6.68 2.43 -13.39
CA GLY A 76 5.72 2.94 -12.41
C GLY A 76 4.44 2.12 -12.33
N LYS A 77 4.41 0.88 -12.84
CA LYS A 77 3.23 0.01 -12.78
C LYS A 77 3.26 -0.83 -11.50
N LEU A 78 2.12 -0.94 -10.81
CA LEU A 78 1.94 -1.84 -9.67
C LEU A 78 2.05 -3.30 -10.15
N ASP A 79 2.97 -4.06 -9.55
CA ASP A 79 3.40 -5.38 -10.02
C ASP A 79 3.82 -6.29 -8.85
N LEU A 80 4.19 -7.54 -9.17
CA LEU A 80 4.68 -8.52 -8.21
C LEU A 80 6.19 -8.70 -8.29
N SER A 81 6.82 -8.94 -7.15
CA SER A 81 8.27 -9.15 -7.01
C SER A 81 8.57 -10.25 -6.00
N ASP A 82 9.69 -10.96 -6.19
CA ASP A 82 10.21 -11.93 -5.22
C ASP A 82 10.94 -11.25 -4.04
N LEU A 83 11.31 -9.97 -4.20
CA LEU A 83 11.99 -9.17 -3.20
C LEU A 83 11.04 -8.15 -2.55
N PRO A 84 11.16 -7.91 -1.23
CA PRO A 84 10.35 -6.92 -0.54
C PRO A 84 10.65 -5.51 -1.04
N ASP A 85 9.59 -4.75 -1.29
CA ASP A 85 9.66 -3.30 -1.50
C ASP A 85 9.19 -2.61 -0.23
N GLU A 86 10.11 -1.96 0.49
CA GLU A 86 9.86 -1.34 1.80
C GLU A 86 9.34 0.11 1.69
N ASN A 87 9.04 0.58 0.47
CA ASN A 87 8.59 1.95 0.25
C ASN A 87 7.09 2.17 0.48
N PHE A 88 6.33 1.14 0.87
CA PHE A 88 4.92 1.33 1.21
C PHE A 88 4.76 1.84 2.63
N SER A 89 3.65 2.55 2.88
CA SER A 89 3.21 2.83 4.24
C SER A 89 1.69 2.79 4.36
N VAL A 90 1.20 2.27 5.47
CA VAL A 90 -0.24 2.24 5.79
C VAL A 90 -0.52 3.17 6.95
N THR A 91 -1.41 4.15 6.73
CA THR A 91 -1.77 5.15 7.75
C THR A 91 -3.25 5.05 8.10
N PRO A 92 -3.64 4.97 9.39
CA PRO A 92 -5.04 4.92 9.80
C PRO A 92 -5.85 6.10 9.23
N GLN A 93 -7.03 5.82 8.69
CA GLN A 93 -7.97 6.85 8.31
C GLN A 93 -8.67 7.40 9.56
N LYS A 94 -8.93 8.72 9.58
CA LYS A 94 -9.53 9.39 10.74
C LYS A 94 -10.87 8.73 11.12
N GLY A 95 -10.95 8.24 12.35
CA GLY A 95 -12.15 7.61 12.90
C GLY A 95 -12.36 6.14 12.50
N LYS A 96 -11.41 5.51 11.78
CA LYS A 96 -11.47 4.09 11.40
C LYS A 96 -10.13 3.41 11.69
N SER A 97 -10.02 2.68 12.79
CA SER A 97 -8.76 2.04 13.21
C SER A 97 -8.33 0.90 12.28
N THR A 98 -9.30 0.18 11.71
CA THR A 98 -9.06 -0.96 10.80
C THR A 98 -8.89 -0.55 9.36
N VAL A 99 -9.26 0.68 8.98
CA VAL A 99 -9.18 1.16 7.59
C VAL A 99 -8.02 2.12 7.47
N LYS A 100 -7.08 1.81 6.58
CA LYS A 100 -5.82 2.52 6.42
C LYS A 100 -5.65 2.95 4.99
N LYS A 101 -5.13 4.15 4.78
CA LYS A 101 -4.72 4.61 3.46
C LYS A 101 -3.35 4.02 3.16
N LEU A 102 -3.22 3.38 1.99
CA LEU A 102 -1.93 2.94 1.47
C LEU A 102 -1.25 4.10 0.75
N SER A 103 0.05 4.22 0.95
CA SER A 103 0.92 5.16 0.24
C SER A 103 2.20 4.46 -0.22
N TYR A 104 2.84 5.00 -1.25
CA TYR A 104 4.11 4.55 -1.78
C TYR A 104 5.05 5.75 -1.92
N LYS A 105 6.22 5.68 -1.27
CA LYS A 105 7.20 6.78 -1.21
C LYS A 105 6.57 8.11 -0.76
N GLY A 106 5.59 8.04 0.15
CA GLY A 106 4.89 9.21 0.70
C GLY A 106 3.68 9.69 -0.10
N GLU A 107 3.47 9.20 -1.33
CA GLU A 107 2.30 9.56 -2.14
C GLU A 107 1.19 8.53 -1.96
N ASP A 108 -0.05 8.99 -1.89
CA ASP A 108 -1.22 8.17 -1.60
C ASP A 108 -2.31 8.25 -2.67
N THR A 109 -1.95 8.86 -3.81
CA THR A 109 -2.76 9.02 -5.00
C THR A 109 -2.07 8.35 -6.17
N PHE A 110 -2.79 7.49 -6.87
CA PHE A 110 -2.30 6.68 -7.98
C PHE A 110 -3.13 6.95 -9.24
N ALA A 111 -2.60 6.62 -10.40
CA ALA A 111 -3.38 6.64 -11.64
C ALA A 111 -3.93 5.24 -11.93
N LEU A 112 -5.24 5.10 -12.08
CA LEU A 112 -5.86 3.91 -12.64
C LEU A 112 -6.09 4.12 -14.14
N CYS A 113 -5.46 3.28 -14.93
CA CYS A 113 -5.47 3.36 -16.39
C CYS A 113 -6.64 2.59 -17.02
N SER A 114 -6.87 2.81 -18.32
CA SER A 114 -7.94 2.16 -19.08
C SER A 114 -7.74 0.64 -19.23
N ASP A 115 -6.50 0.17 -19.05
CA ASP A 115 -6.13 -1.25 -18.97
C ASP A 115 -6.27 -1.82 -17.55
N LEU A 116 -6.90 -1.07 -16.63
CA LEU A 116 -7.08 -1.40 -15.21
C LEU A 116 -5.77 -1.52 -14.42
N MET A 117 -4.64 -1.10 -15.00
CA MET A 117 -3.37 -1.09 -14.30
C MET A 117 -3.26 0.15 -13.41
N VAL A 118 -2.79 -0.06 -12.18
CA VAL A 118 -2.48 1.02 -11.24
C VAL A 118 -1.05 1.49 -11.47
N ARG A 119 -0.86 2.81 -11.53
CA ARG A 119 0.44 3.44 -11.73
C ARG A 119 0.78 4.48 -10.67
N TYR A 120 2.07 4.53 -10.34
CA TYR A 120 2.70 5.52 -9.46
C TYR A 120 3.56 6.49 -10.30
N ASN A 121 3.49 7.77 -9.95
CA ASN A 121 4.29 8.87 -10.54
C ASN A 121 4.31 8.92 -12.09
N THR A 122 3.28 8.37 -12.71
CA THR A 122 3.09 8.40 -14.16
C THR A 122 1.60 8.52 -14.46
N THR A 123 1.28 9.21 -15.55
CA THR A 123 -0.08 9.31 -16.06
C THR A 123 -0.26 8.39 -17.25
N CYS A 124 -1.50 7.97 -17.47
CA CYS A 124 -1.94 7.34 -18.71
C CYS A 124 -2.96 8.26 -19.37
N GLY A 125 -3.03 8.24 -20.71
CA GLY A 125 -3.78 9.22 -21.49
C GLY A 125 -5.26 9.37 -21.10
N CYS A 126 -5.88 8.30 -20.57
CA CYS A 126 -7.25 8.30 -20.05
C CYS A 126 -7.33 7.79 -18.59
N GLY A 127 -6.26 7.95 -17.82
CA GLY A 127 -6.23 7.53 -16.42
C GLY A 127 -7.06 8.43 -15.52
N ARG A 128 -7.60 7.85 -14.44
CA ARG A 128 -8.21 8.62 -13.33
C ARG A 128 -7.38 8.47 -12.07
N SER A 129 -7.38 9.51 -11.24
CA SER A 129 -6.76 9.44 -9.92
C SER A 129 -7.59 8.55 -9.00
N VAL A 130 -6.92 7.65 -8.28
CA VAL A 130 -7.52 6.72 -7.32
C VAL A 130 -6.66 6.63 -6.07
N SER A 131 -7.25 6.13 -4.99
CA SER A 131 -6.53 5.75 -3.78
C SER A 131 -6.55 4.24 -3.59
N ILE A 132 -5.61 3.70 -2.83
CA ILE A 132 -5.66 2.30 -2.39
C ILE A 132 -5.89 2.29 -0.88
N THR A 133 -6.86 1.52 -0.45
CA THR A 133 -7.20 1.33 0.96
C THR A 133 -6.81 -0.07 1.40
N TYR A 134 -6.21 -0.15 2.60
CA TYR A 134 -5.87 -1.38 3.28
C TYR A 134 -6.79 -1.55 4.50
N THR A 135 -7.51 -2.68 4.58
CA THR A 135 -8.39 -2.99 5.72
C THR A 135 -7.83 -4.17 6.50
N ASP A 136 -7.58 -3.97 7.79
CA ASP A 136 -7.16 -5.02 8.71
C ASP A 136 -8.25 -6.06 8.97
N LEU A 137 -7.85 -7.32 8.97
CA LEU A 137 -8.69 -8.46 9.31
C LEU A 137 -8.51 -8.93 10.75
N ILE A 138 -7.38 -8.60 11.38
CA ILE A 138 -7.05 -8.99 12.76
C ILE A 138 -6.46 -7.76 13.46
N ASN A 139 -7.08 -7.35 14.56
CA ASN A 139 -6.55 -6.37 15.51
C ASN A 139 -5.89 -7.11 16.68
#